data_AF-A0A212TCV5-F1
#
_entry.id   AF-A0A212TCV5-F1
#
_cell.length_a   1.000
_cell.length_b   1.000
_cell.length_c   1.000
_cell.angle_alpha   90.00
_cell.angle_beta   90.00
_cell.angle_gamma   90.00
#
_symmetry.space_group_name_H-M   'P 1'
#
loop_
_entity.id
_entity.type
_entity.pdbx_description
1 polymer ?
#
loop_
_entity_poly.entity_id
_entity_poly.type
_entity_poly.pdbx_seq_one_letter_code
_entity_poly.pdbx_strand_id
1 'polypeptide(L)'
;MFVAFGRKVHFSFSLMLSTEASFRSALNRGQLNTAAILLAQLLVEYYEQHKHLGLAQEVYLQRQCEQLLAQRTDWSADALLQAAQQYVPA
;
A
#
# COMPACT_ATOMS: atom_id res chain seq x y z
N MET A 1 26.48 -14.64 -23.37
CA MET A 1 25.17 -14.00 -23.63
C MET A 1 24.21 -14.58 -22.61
N PHE A 2 23.98 -13.89 -21.48
CA PHE A 2 23.20 -14.44 -20.38
C PHE A 2 21.72 -14.11 -20.57
N VAL A 3 20.92 -15.16 -20.74
CA VAL A 3 19.46 -15.11 -20.75
C VAL A 3 19.00 -15.11 -19.29
N ALA A 4 18.48 -13.98 -18.79
CA ALA A 4 17.83 -13.91 -17.49
C ALA A 4 16.30 -13.99 -17.68
N PHE A 5 15.81 -15.22 -17.84
CA PHE A 5 14.39 -15.56 -17.73
C PHE A 5 14.07 -15.74 -16.24
N GLY A 6 13.12 -14.96 -15.67
CA GLY A 6 12.61 -15.21 -14.31
C GLY A 6 12.52 -14.02 -13.33
N ARG A 7 12.67 -12.76 -13.79
CA ARG A 7 12.84 -11.60 -12.88
C ARG A 7 11.60 -10.70 -12.72
N LYS A 8 10.38 -11.24 -12.79
CA LYS A 8 9.16 -10.42 -12.54
C LYS A 8 8.55 -10.63 -11.16
N VAL A 9 8.64 -11.81 -10.57
CA VAL A 9 7.94 -12.11 -9.30
C VAL A 9 8.76 -11.70 -8.06
N HIS A 10 10.10 -11.78 -8.14
CA HIS A 10 10.98 -11.42 -7.02
C HIS A 10 11.12 -9.91 -6.80
N PHE A 11 10.82 -9.09 -7.82
CA PHE A 11 10.96 -7.63 -7.71
C PHE A 11 9.79 -7.00 -6.96
N SER A 12 8.55 -7.46 -7.21
CA SER A 12 7.35 -6.95 -6.56
C SER A 12 7.32 -7.26 -5.06
N PHE A 13 7.81 -8.42 -4.63
CA PHE A 13 7.80 -8.79 -3.21
C PHE A 13 8.80 -7.99 -2.38
N SER A 14 10.02 -7.74 -2.92
CA SER A 14 11.00 -6.87 -2.27
C SER A 14 10.56 -5.41 -2.21
N LEU A 15 9.81 -4.95 -3.22
CA LEU A 15 9.26 -3.60 -3.25
C LEU A 15 8.16 -3.44 -2.19
N MET A 16 7.24 -4.40 -2.11
CA MET A 16 6.15 -4.41 -1.14
C MET A 16 6.64 -4.39 0.33
N LEU A 17 7.68 -5.19 0.65
CA LEU A 17 8.35 -5.15 1.96
C LEU A 17 9.01 -3.79 2.25
N SER A 18 9.60 -3.16 1.23
CA SER A 18 10.22 -1.84 1.35
C SER A 18 9.16 -0.73 1.53
N THR A 19 8.03 -0.84 0.84
CA THR A 19 6.87 0.05 0.99
C THR A 19 6.25 -0.08 2.38
N GLU A 20 6.14 -1.31 2.92
CA GLU A 20 5.63 -1.52 4.29
C GLU A 20 6.54 -0.90 5.34
N ALA A 21 7.85 -1.12 5.23
CA ALA A 21 8.83 -0.53 6.15
C ALA A 21 8.81 1.01 6.08
N SER A 22 8.65 1.56 4.87
CA SER A 22 8.51 2.99 4.64
C SER A 22 7.21 3.53 5.25
N PHE A 23 6.10 2.81 5.11
CA PHE A 23 4.81 3.17 5.70
C PHE A 23 4.90 3.22 7.22
N ARG A 24 5.42 2.15 7.85
CA ARG A 24 5.61 2.08 9.31
C ARG A 24 6.52 3.22 9.80
N SER A 25 7.59 3.52 9.07
CA SER A 25 8.49 4.63 9.38
C SER A 25 7.81 6.00 9.26
N ALA A 26 7.05 6.23 8.19
CA ALA A 26 6.30 7.47 7.98
C ALA A 26 5.24 7.69 9.06
N LEU A 27 4.53 6.63 9.45
CA LEU A 27 3.56 6.65 10.54
C LEU A 27 4.23 7.04 11.88
N ASN A 28 5.34 6.38 12.23
CA ASN A 28 6.09 6.67 13.46
C ASN A 28 6.67 8.10 13.48
N ARG A 29 6.95 8.68 12.31
CA ARG A 29 7.41 10.06 12.17
C ARG A 29 6.28 11.09 12.15
N GLY A 30 5.01 10.66 12.27
CA GLY A 30 3.83 11.53 12.16
C GLY A 30 3.60 12.08 10.76
N GLN A 31 4.23 11.49 9.73
CA GLN A 31 4.11 11.92 8.33
C GLN A 31 2.87 11.30 7.69
N LEU A 32 1.69 11.75 8.08
CA LEU A 32 0.41 11.14 7.71
C LEU A 32 0.15 11.13 6.20
N ASN A 33 0.46 12.23 5.49
CA ASN A 33 0.30 12.30 4.03
C ASN A 33 1.19 11.25 3.32
N THR A 34 2.45 11.13 3.75
CA THR A 34 3.38 10.13 3.21
C THR A 34 2.91 8.71 3.55
N ALA A 35 2.46 8.50 4.79
CA ALA A 35 1.91 7.22 5.22
C ALA A 35 0.68 6.82 4.40
N ALA A 36 -0.18 7.77 4.02
CA ALA A 36 -1.39 7.50 3.23
C ALA A 36 -1.07 7.06 1.81
N ILE A 37 -0.11 7.74 1.17
CA ILE A 37 0.36 7.38 -0.16
C ILE A 37 0.98 5.99 -0.15
N LEU A 38 1.83 5.69 0.85
CA LEU A 38 2.49 4.39 0.98
C LEU A 38 1.49 3.27 1.30
N LEU A 39 0.48 3.55 2.13
CA LEU A 39 -0.60 2.60 2.44
C LEU A 39 -1.40 2.27 1.17
N ALA A 40 -1.76 3.27 0.38
CA ALA A 40 -2.46 3.09 -0.89
C ALA A 40 -1.62 2.28 -1.90
N GLN A 41 -0.33 2.59 -2.04
CA GLN A 41 0.59 1.84 -2.89
C GLN A 41 0.71 0.37 -2.46
N LEU A 42 0.80 0.11 -1.17
CA LEU A 42 0.90 -1.24 -0.64
C LEU A 42 -0.37 -2.05 -0.91
N LEU A 43 -1.54 -1.44 -0.78
CA LEU A 43 -2.80 -2.06 -1.17
C LEU A 43 -2.82 -2.32 -2.67
N VAL A 44 -2.54 -1.32 -3.51
CA VAL A 44 -2.51 -1.51 -4.97
C VAL A 44 -1.59 -2.66 -5.34
N GLU A 45 -0.36 -2.71 -4.81
CA GLU A 45 0.58 -3.81 -5.04
C GLU A 45 0.06 -5.17 -4.56
N TYR A 46 -0.57 -5.22 -3.39
CA TYR A 46 -1.19 -6.44 -2.86
C TYR A 46 -2.29 -6.96 -3.78
N TYR A 47 -3.16 -6.06 -4.25
CA TYR A 47 -4.27 -6.44 -5.13
C TYR A 47 -3.80 -6.74 -6.53
N GLU A 48 -2.82 -6.03 -7.07
CA GLU A 48 -2.19 -6.30 -8.38
C GLU A 48 -1.65 -7.74 -8.50
N GLN A 49 -1.25 -8.37 -7.37
CA GLN A 49 -0.87 -9.78 -7.36
C GLN A 49 -2.05 -10.74 -7.58
N HIS A 50 -3.26 -10.30 -7.27
CA HIS A 50 -4.49 -11.10 -7.35
C HIS A 50 -5.41 -10.69 -8.53
N LYS A 51 -5.50 -9.38 -8.83
CA LYS A 51 -6.43 -8.77 -9.79
C LYS A 51 -6.01 -7.32 -10.07
N HIS A 52 -5.94 -6.96 -11.35
CA HIS A 52 -5.57 -5.59 -11.75
C HIS A 52 -6.62 -4.58 -11.26
N LEU A 53 -6.20 -3.53 -10.56
CA LEU A 53 -7.07 -2.44 -10.15
C LEU A 53 -7.18 -1.42 -11.29
N GLY A 54 -8.38 -0.90 -11.54
CA GLY A 54 -8.53 0.20 -12.49
C GLY A 54 -8.04 1.52 -11.89
N LEU A 55 -7.54 2.45 -12.70
CA LEU A 55 -7.11 3.80 -12.26
C LEU A 55 -8.14 4.53 -11.37
N ALA A 56 -9.43 4.39 -11.67
CA ALA A 56 -10.49 4.98 -10.86
C ALA A 56 -10.58 4.35 -9.44
N GLN A 57 -10.27 3.05 -9.32
CA GLN A 57 -10.24 2.33 -8.05
C GLN A 57 -8.98 2.70 -7.26
N GLU A 58 -7.83 2.85 -7.92
CA GLU A 58 -6.59 3.32 -7.26
C GLU A 58 -6.77 4.71 -6.65
N VAL A 59 -7.34 5.66 -7.40
CA VAL A 59 -7.62 7.02 -6.91
C VAL A 59 -8.64 7.00 -5.77
N TYR A 60 -9.65 6.12 -5.86
CA TYR A 60 -10.62 5.93 -4.79
C TYR A 60 -9.95 5.40 -3.51
N LEU A 61 -9.13 4.36 -3.64
CA LEU A 61 -8.35 3.77 -2.56
C LEU A 61 -7.42 4.78 -1.89
N GLN A 62 -6.71 5.59 -2.68
CA GLN A 62 -5.82 6.61 -2.17
C GLN A 62 -6.59 7.64 -1.32
N ARG A 63 -7.73 8.14 -1.79
CA ARG A 63 -8.55 9.06 -0.99
C ARG A 63 -9.06 8.41 0.30
N GLN A 64 -9.46 7.13 0.26
CA GLN A 64 -9.91 6.44 1.46
C GLN A 64 -8.77 6.26 2.47
N CYS A 65 -7.56 5.92 2.01
CA CYS A 65 -6.38 5.84 2.86
C CYS A 65 -6.03 7.20 3.48
N GLU A 66 -6.07 8.28 2.70
CA GLU A 66 -5.87 9.64 3.20
C GLU A 66 -6.91 10.02 4.26
N GLN A 67 -8.19 9.74 4.02
CA GLN A 67 -9.27 9.99 4.98
C GLN A 67 -9.16 9.14 6.24
N LEU A 68 -8.75 7.88 6.12
CA LEU A 68 -8.52 6.96 7.23
C LEU A 68 -7.41 7.52 8.13
N LEU A 69 -6.27 7.89 7.55
CA LEU A 69 -5.13 8.45 8.31
C LEU A 69 -5.40 9.83 8.88
N ALA A 70 -6.21 10.65 8.22
CA ALA A 70 -6.64 11.94 8.76
C ALA A 70 -7.58 11.81 9.97
N GLN A 71 -8.39 10.74 10.02
CA GLN A 71 -9.37 10.51 11.09
C GLN A 71 -8.85 9.59 12.21
N ARG A 72 -7.86 8.74 11.92
CA ARG A 72 -7.38 7.66 12.79
C ARG A 72 -5.87 7.76 13.02
N THR A 73 -5.43 8.95 13.42
CA THR A 73 -4.02 9.26 13.70
C THR A 73 -3.39 8.38 14.78
N ASP A 74 -4.20 7.90 15.72
CA ASP A 74 -3.76 7.08 16.85
C ASP A 74 -3.73 5.57 16.56
N TRP A 75 -4.07 5.15 15.35
CA TRP A 75 -4.15 3.73 15.02
C TRP A 75 -2.77 3.18 14.64
N SER A 76 -2.49 1.94 15.04
CA SER A 76 -1.25 1.26 14.66
C SER A 76 -1.22 0.97 13.15
N ALA A 77 -0.01 0.82 12.60
CA ALA A 77 0.21 0.47 11.20
C ALA A 77 -0.61 -0.77 10.78
N ASP A 78 -0.64 -1.81 11.62
CA ASP A 78 -1.39 -3.03 11.37
C ASP A 78 -2.92 -2.80 11.39
N ALA A 79 -3.43 -1.95 12.30
CA ALA A 79 -4.85 -1.61 12.34
C ALA A 79 -5.28 -0.79 11.11
N LEU A 80 -4.43 0.13 10.64
CA LEU A 80 -4.67 0.91 9.42
C LEU A 80 -4.66 0.01 8.18
N LEU A 81 -3.72 -0.93 8.09
CA LEU A 81 -3.68 -1.93 7.01
C LEU A 81 -4.95 -2.79 6.99
N GLN A 82 -5.36 -3.29 8.15
CA GLN A 82 -6.54 -4.13 8.27
C GLN A 82 -7.83 -3.37 7.93
N ALA A 83 -7.93 -2.09 8.34
CA ALA A 83 -9.05 -1.24 7.98
C ALA A 83 -9.05 -0.92 6.48
N ALA A 84 -7.88 -0.66 5.90
CA ALA A 84 -7.77 -0.29 4.50
C ALA A 84 -8.05 -1.46 3.53
N GLN A 85 -7.79 -2.70 3.94
CA GLN A 85 -8.23 -3.90 3.22
C GLN A 85 -9.75 -3.96 3.04
N GLN A 86 -10.54 -3.33 3.93
CA GLN A 86 -12.00 -3.29 3.79
C GLN A 86 -12.48 -2.36 2.67
N TYR A 87 -11.64 -1.42 2.20
CA TYR A 87 -12.01 -0.49 1.14
C TYR A 87 -11.81 -1.05 -0.26
N VAL A 88 -11.18 -2.21 -0.39
CA VAL A 88 -10.92 -2.80 -1.69
C VAL A 88 -12.06 -3.76 -2.06
N PRO A 89 -12.74 -3.54 -3.19
CA PRO A 89 -13.78 -4.45 -3.64
C PRO A 89 -13.19 -5.82 -4.02
N ALA A 90 -13.88 -6.89 -3.62
CA ALA A 90 -13.55 -8.28 -3.99
C ALA A 90 -13.57 -8.52 -5.53
#